data_AF-A0A2R5FJB4-F1
#
_entry.id   AF-A0A2R5FJB4-F1
#
_cell.length_a   1.000
_cell.length_b   1.000
_cell.length_c   1.000
_cell.angle_alpha   90.00
_cell.angle_beta   90.00
_cell.angle_gamma   90.00
#
_symmetry.space_group_name_H-M   'P 1'
#
loop_
_entity.id
_entity.type
_entity.pdbx_description
1 polymer ?
#
loop_
_entity_poly.entity_id
_entity_poly.type
_entity_poly.pdbx_seq_one_letter_code
_entity_poly.pdbx_strand_id
1 'polypeptide(L)'
;MALQLYSRVCLVPLVFSLLSVGTSTAKAIAQTTFPFDVVYNINVTLTPIPSTDVSKAFVSGFNPDADYGLTNFLSIDNYSRVDPDTGNLVFVQDPAKFGLQGLPIGRDEFFGSGDDKLFASSNATASFDFPNRQLVGSGTITITGGAGKFSGATGIFNFNETESLDQEPTAPLKGKAFLSGSFQIPQKVPEPRTKAMIFGICVIGIGLMSRRLNFKLLGEL
;
A
#
# COMPACT_ATOMS: atom_id res chain seq x y z
N MET A 1 77.78 20.50 -19.26
CA MET A 1 77.24 20.95 -17.97
C MET A 1 75.71 20.86 -18.07
N ALA A 2 75.10 20.13 -17.14
CA ALA A 2 73.72 19.65 -17.18
C ALA A 2 72.68 20.77 -17.04
N LEU A 3 71.48 20.57 -17.59
CA LEU A 3 70.30 20.16 -16.79
C LEU A 3 69.08 19.93 -17.68
N GLN A 4 68.56 18.70 -17.63
CA GLN A 4 67.19 18.35 -18.03
C GLN A 4 66.19 19.05 -17.11
N LEU A 5 65.08 19.54 -17.65
CA LEU A 5 63.87 19.81 -16.87
C LEU A 5 62.66 19.20 -17.57
N TYR A 6 62.28 18.04 -17.03
CA TYR A 6 61.05 17.30 -17.27
C TYR A 6 59.83 18.19 -16.95
N SER A 7 58.96 18.42 -17.94
CA SER A 7 57.59 18.83 -17.67
C SER A 7 56.80 17.58 -17.25
N ARG A 8 56.65 17.38 -15.93
CA ARG A 8 55.71 16.41 -15.37
C ARG A 8 54.31 17.02 -15.44
N VAL A 9 53.53 16.60 -16.43
CA VAL A 9 52.07 16.82 -16.43
C VAL A 9 51.50 16.09 -15.21
N CYS A 10 51.10 16.86 -14.21
CA CYS A 10 50.43 16.37 -13.01
C CYS A 10 48.96 16.07 -13.37
N LEU A 11 48.62 14.78 -13.48
CA LEU A 11 47.27 14.29 -13.75
C LEU A 11 46.78 13.49 -12.54
N VAL A 12 46.48 14.18 -11.43
CA VAL A 12 45.68 13.65 -10.31
C VAL A 12 44.96 14.88 -9.71
N PRO A 13 43.61 14.93 -9.60
CA PRO A 13 42.72 13.83 -9.20
C PRO A 13 41.39 13.82 -9.99
N LEU A 14 41.30 13.05 -11.09
CA LEU A 14 40.00 12.68 -11.69
C LEU A 14 39.60 11.24 -11.31
N VAL A 15 40.35 10.61 -10.41
CA VAL A 15 40.15 9.22 -9.97
C VAL A 15 39.33 9.12 -8.68
N PHE A 16 39.20 10.22 -7.92
CA PHE A 16 38.47 10.18 -6.64
C PHE A 16 36.95 10.36 -6.74
N SER A 17 36.41 10.77 -7.90
CA SER A 17 34.96 10.91 -8.08
C SER A 17 34.25 9.61 -8.50
N LEU A 18 34.98 8.51 -8.73
CA LEU A 18 34.39 7.22 -9.13
C LEU A 18 34.36 6.16 -8.00
N LEU A 19 34.95 6.44 -6.84
CA LEU A 19 35.02 5.48 -5.73
C LEU A 19 33.90 5.61 -4.68
N SER A 20 33.03 6.63 -4.73
CA SER A 20 31.98 6.81 -3.72
C SER A 20 30.62 6.18 -4.07
N VAL A 21 30.43 5.63 -5.27
CA VAL A 21 29.18 4.95 -5.66
C VAL A 21 29.34 3.45 -5.42
N GLY A 22 29.48 3.00 -4.17
CA GLY A 22 29.78 1.58 -3.97
C GLY A 22 29.65 0.96 -2.57
N THR A 23 29.14 1.66 -1.55
CA THR A 23 29.06 1.07 -0.19
C THR A 23 27.69 1.11 0.47
N SER A 24 26.64 1.58 -0.22
CA SER A 24 25.28 1.42 0.28
C SER A 24 24.64 0.17 -0.32
N THR A 25 24.67 -0.94 0.40
CA THR A 25 23.85 -2.14 0.16
C THR A 25 22.40 -1.93 0.62
N ALA A 26 21.91 -0.69 0.62
CA ALA A 26 20.50 -0.42 0.86
C ALA A 26 19.70 -1.02 -0.30
N LYS A 27 18.97 -2.11 -0.02
CA LYS A 27 18.05 -2.70 -0.98
C LYS A 27 17.02 -1.65 -1.36
N ALA A 28 16.97 -1.27 -2.62
CA ALA A 28 15.88 -0.43 -3.13
C ALA A 28 14.60 -1.28 -3.12
N ILE A 29 13.62 -0.90 -2.31
CA ILE A 29 12.25 -1.40 -2.43
C ILE A 29 11.53 -0.40 -3.30
N ALA A 30 11.21 -0.78 -4.54
CA ALA A 30 10.31 0.01 -5.35
C ALA A 30 8.87 -0.26 -4.87
N GLN A 31 8.00 0.74 -4.97
CA GLN A 31 6.58 0.59 -4.66
C GLN A 31 5.78 1.10 -5.85
N THR A 32 4.76 0.35 -6.25
CA THR A 32 3.79 0.82 -7.25
C THR A 32 2.55 1.29 -6.51
N THR A 33 2.12 2.51 -6.79
CA THR A 33 0.88 3.08 -6.23
C THR A 33 -0.26 2.84 -7.20
N PHE A 34 -1.38 2.33 -6.69
CA PHE A 34 -2.61 2.04 -7.40
C PHE A 34 -3.71 2.96 -6.86
N PRO A 35 -4.22 3.91 -7.65
CA PRO A 35 -5.39 4.70 -7.24
C PRO A 35 -6.61 3.78 -7.12
N PHE A 36 -7.52 4.10 -6.21
CA PHE A 36 -8.71 3.31 -5.99
C PHE A 36 -9.89 4.22 -5.70
N ASP A 37 -10.73 4.43 -6.71
CA ASP A 37 -11.95 5.22 -6.64
C ASP A 37 -13.11 4.37 -7.15
N VAL A 38 -14.01 3.96 -6.25
CA VAL A 38 -15.04 2.98 -6.56
C VAL A 38 -16.32 3.21 -5.76
N VAL A 39 -17.45 2.79 -6.33
CA VAL A 39 -18.74 2.78 -5.63
C VAL A 39 -19.22 1.34 -5.50
N TYR A 40 -19.42 0.86 -4.28
CA TYR A 40 -20.06 -0.44 -4.03
C TYR A 40 -21.53 -0.23 -3.69
N ASN A 41 -22.40 -1.08 -4.23
CA ASN A 41 -23.73 -1.25 -3.66
C ASN A 41 -23.58 -2.13 -2.42
N ILE A 42 -24.01 -1.63 -1.26
CA ILE A 42 -23.78 -2.28 0.04
C ILE A 42 -25.08 -2.76 0.68
N ASN A 43 -24.97 -3.83 1.47
CA ASN A 43 -25.96 -4.27 2.45
C ASN A 43 -25.32 -4.28 3.83
N VAL A 44 -25.97 -3.66 4.80
CA VAL A 44 -25.52 -3.57 6.19
C VAL A 44 -26.51 -4.29 7.10
N THR A 45 -26.02 -5.22 7.91
CA THR A 45 -26.80 -5.91 8.93
C THR A 45 -26.21 -5.59 10.29
N LEU A 46 -27.07 -5.14 11.22
CA LEU A 46 -26.71 -4.94 12.62
C LEU A 46 -27.42 -6.00 13.47
N THR A 47 -26.64 -6.81 14.16
CA THR A 47 -27.13 -7.86 15.06
C THR A 47 -26.81 -7.47 16.50
N PRO A 48 -27.81 -7.15 17.34
CA PRO A 48 -27.58 -6.80 18.74
C PRO A 48 -26.85 -7.92 19.48
N ILE A 49 -25.86 -7.56 20.31
CA ILE A 49 -25.21 -8.50 21.22
C ILE A 49 -26.02 -8.55 22.52
N PRO A 50 -26.53 -9.74 22.94
CA PRO A 50 -27.40 -9.84 24.12
C PRO A 50 -26.80 -9.22 25.38
N SER A 51 -27.63 -8.49 26.13
CA SER A 51 -27.26 -7.83 27.39
C SER A 51 -26.19 -6.74 27.27
N THR A 52 -26.03 -6.14 26.07
CA THR A 52 -25.13 -5.01 25.81
C THR A 52 -25.84 -3.94 24.98
N ASP A 53 -25.26 -2.75 24.89
CA ASP A 53 -25.66 -1.69 23.97
C ASP A 53 -24.88 -1.72 22.63
N VAL A 54 -24.13 -2.80 22.39
CA VAL A 54 -23.30 -3.00 21.20
C VAL A 54 -24.03 -3.90 20.21
N SER A 55 -23.92 -3.57 18.93
CA SER A 55 -24.34 -4.43 17.83
C SER A 55 -23.14 -4.91 17.04
N LYS A 56 -23.22 -6.13 16.53
CA LYS A 56 -22.28 -6.66 15.54
C LYS A 56 -22.74 -6.22 14.16
N ALA A 57 -21.87 -5.55 13.43
CA ALA A 57 -22.08 -5.13 12.07
C ALA A 57 -21.48 -6.12 11.07
N PHE A 58 -22.24 -6.42 10.03
CA PHE A 58 -21.78 -7.12 8.84
C PHE A 58 -22.13 -6.27 7.62
N VAL A 59 -21.14 -6.01 6.77
CA VAL A 59 -21.32 -5.27 5.53
C VAL A 59 -20.90 -6.14 4.37
N SER A 60 -21.72 -6.21 3.33
CA SER A 60 -21.33 -6.78 2.04
C SER A 60 -21.50 -5.74 0.94
N GLY A 61 -20.52 -5.66 0.05
CA GLY A 61 -20.51 -4.73 -1.08
C GLY A 61 -20.25 -5.45 -2.40
N PHE A 62 -20.89 -5.00 -3.46
CA PHE A 62 -20.66 -5.53 -4.81
C PHE A 62 -20.64 -4.42 -5.87
N ASN A 63 -19.62 -4.48 -6.72
CA ASN A 63 -19.48 -3.70 -7.95
C ASN A 63 -18.72 -4.52 -9.01
N PRO A 64 -19.37 -4.94 -10.11
CA PRO A 64 -18.73 -5.74 -11.15
C PRO A 64 -17.64 -4.97 -11.91
N ASP A 65 -17.71 -3.64 -11.91
CA ASP A 65 -16.81 -2.74 -12.64
C ASP A 65 -15.67 -2.22 -11.76
N ALA A 66 -15.51 -2.75 -10.53
CA ALA A 66 -14.42 -2.35 -9.64
C ALA A 66 -13.05 -2.73 -10.20
N ASP A 67 -12.12 -1.79 -10.12
CA ASP A 67 -10.77 -1.95 -10.64
C ASP A 67 -10.01 -3.10 -9.99
N TYR A 68 -8.99 -3.58 -10.72
CA TYR A 68 -8.07 -4.64 -10.31
C TYR A 68 -8.72 -5.99 -9.99
N GLY A 69 -10.00 -6.16 -10.32
CA GLY A 69 -10.79 -7.35 -10.05
C GLY A 69 -11.33 -7.41 -8.62
N LEU A 70 -11.34 -6.31 -7.88
CA LEU A 70 -11.83 -6.24 -6.49
C LEU A 70 -13.36 -6.05 -6.45
N THR A 71 -14.12 -6.94 -7.08
CA THR A 71 -15.56 -6.74 -7.31
C THR A 71 -16.46 -6.88 -6.09
N ASN A 72 -15.93 -7.40 -4.99
CA ASN A 72 -16.64 -7.65 -3.74
C ASN A 72 -15.90 -6.99 -2.57
N PHE A 73 -16.70 -6.56 -1.59
CA PHE A 73 -16.24 -6.06 -0.30
C PHE A 73 -16.98 -6.79 0.82
N LEU A 74 -16.27 -7.11 1.90
CA LEU A 74 -16.86 -7.61 3.14
C LEU A 74 -16.25 -6.87 4.34
N SER A 75 -17.09 -6.42 5.27
CA SER A 75 -16.70 -6.06 6.63
C SER A 75 -17.30 -7.07 7.58
N ILE A 76 -16.44 -7.84 8.25
CA ILE A 76 -16.81 -8.99 9.06
C ILE A 76 -16.43 -8.71 10.50
N ASP A 77 -17.34 -9.02 11.43
CA ASP A 77 -17.12 -8.88 12.87
C ASP A 77 -16.73 -7.44 13.27
N ASN A 78 -17.32 -6.43 12.62
CA ASN A 78 -17.22 -5.04 13.06
C ASN A 78 -18.26 -4.78 14.16
N TYR A 79 -18.05 -3.78 15.01
CA TYR A 79 -18.91 -3.53 16.17
C TYR A 79 -19.37 -2.08 16.20
N SER A 80 -20.65 -1.86 16.47
CA SER A 80 -21.25 -0.54 16.58
C SER A 80 -21.88 -0.27 17.92
N ARG A 81 -21.77 0.99 18.36
CA ARG A 81 -22.45 1.52 19.55
C ARG A 81 -22.86 2.97 19.28
N VAL A 82 -23.99 3.39 19.83
CA VAL A 82 -24.36 4.81 19.83
C VAL A 82 -23.44 5.55 20.80
N ASP A 83 -22.75 6.56 20.31
CA ASP A 83 -22.00 7.51 21.13
C ASP A 83 -23.00 8.39 21.90
N PRO A 84 -23.01 8.35 23.25
CA PRO A 84 -23.95 9.12 24.04
C PRO A 84 -23.74 10.64 23.95
N ASP A 85 -22.55 11.10 23.57
CA ASP A 85 -22.23 12.53 23.50
C ASP A 85 -22.75 13.16 22.20
N THR A 86 -22.72 12.40 21.10
CA THR A 86 -23.07 12.91 19.76
C THR A 86 -24.38 12.33 19.21
N GLY A 87 -24.84 11.20 19.74
CA GLY A 87 -25.95 10.43 19.19
C GLY A 87 -25.62 9.67 17.90
N ASN A 88 -24.37 9.71 17.43
CA ASN A 88 -23.92 9.00 16.24
C ASN A 88 -23.60 7.54 16.55
N LEU A 89 -23.74 6.67 15.55
CA LEU A 89 -23.17 5.33 15.61
C LEU A 89 -21.66 5.40 15.39
N VAL A 90 -20.89 4.77 16.26
CA VAL A 90 -19.44 4.58 16.11
C VAL A 90 -19.18 3.12 15.80
N PHE A 91 -18.36 2.86 14.78
CA PHE A 91 -17.98 1.53 14.34
C PHE A 91 -16.49 1.28 14.56
N VAL A 92 -16.16 0.17 15.23
CA VAL A 92 -14.80 -0.26 15.52
C VAL A 92 -14.66 -1.78 15.39
N GLN A 93 -13.51 -2.23 14.90
CA GLN A 93 -13.24 -3.66 14.75
C GLN A 93 -12.88 -4.37 16.05
N ASP A 94 -12.29 -3.67 17.02
CA ASP A 94 -11.94 -4.26 18.31
C ASP A 94 -13.05 -4.00 19.35
N PRO A 95 -13.83 -5.03 19.73
CA PRO A 95 -14.92 -4.89 20.69
C PRO A 95 -14.43 -4.56 22.11
N ALA A 96 -13.14 -4.74 22.41
CA ALA A 96 -12.57 -4.31 23.68
C ALA A 96 -12.64 -2.79 23.87
N LYS A 97 -12.70 -2.00 22.78
CA LYS A 97 -12.94 -0.55 22.84
C LYS A 97 -14.32 -0.20 23.42
N PHE A 98 -15.26 -1.14 23.40
CA PHE A 98 -16.56 -1.02 24.04
C PHE A 98 -16.64 -1.79 25.39
N GLY A 99 -15.51 -2.31 25.88
CA GLY A 99 -15.45 -3.06 27.14
C GLY A 99 -15.84 -4.54 27.01
N LEU A 100 -16.01 -5.06 25.78
CA LEU A 100 -16.36 -6.46 25.54
C LEU A 100 -15.09 -7.30 25.31
N GLN A 101 -15.00 -8.45 25.97
CA GLN A 101 -13.85 -9.35 25.91
C GLN A 101 -14.22 -10.70 25.27
N GLY A 102 -13.25 -11.40 24.69
CA GLY A 102 -13.44 -12.75 24.14
C GLY A 102 -14.20 -12.81 22.81
N LEU A 103 -14.45 -11.67 22.18
CA LEU A 103 -15.04 -11.55 20.85
C LEU A 103 -13.94 -11.41 19.78
N PRO A 104 -14.17 -11.88 18.55
CA PRO A 104 -13.19 -11.77 17.47
C PRO A 104 -12.92 -10.30 17.09
N ILE A 105 -11.69 -10.03 16.64
CA ILE A 105 -11.36 -8.73 16.04
C ILE A 105 -11.90 -8.71 14.61
N GLY A 106 -12.61 -7.65 14.26
CA GLY A 106 -13.14 -7.42 12.94
C GLY A 106 -12.07 -7.28 11.86
N ARG A 107 -12.48 -7.49 10.61
CA ARG A 107 -11.62 -7.30 9.44
C ARG A 107 -12.44 -6.92 8.22
N ASP A 108 -11.76 -6.27 7.28
CA ASP A 108 -12.32 -5.97 5.98
C ASP A 108 -11.55 -6.71 4.88
N GLU A 109 -12.27 -7.14 3.85
CA GLU A 109 -11.72 -7.86 2.70
C GLU A 109 -12.26 -7.27 1.40
N PHE A 110 -11.37 -6.97 0.46
CA PHE A 110 -11.71 -6.69 -0.94
C PHE A 110 -11.23 -7.85 -1.80
N PHE A 111 -12.09 -8.39 -2.65
CA PHE A 111 -11.77 -9.57 -3.46
C PHE A 111 -12.67 -9.66 -4.70
N GLY A 112 -12.34 -10.55 -5.62
CA GLY A 112 -13.21 -10.91 -6.72
C GLY A 112 -13.02 -12.36 -7.09
N SER A 113 -12.88 -12.64 -8.39
CA SER A 113 -12.52 -13.98 -8.85
C SER A 113 -11.03 -14.26 -8.59
N GLY A 114 -10.74 -15.46 -8.09
CA GLY A 114 -9.38 -15.94 -7.83
C GLY A 114 -8.84 -15.61 -6.44
N ASP A 115 -7.51 -15.62 -6.33
CA ASP A 115 -6.79 -15.54 -5.03
C ASP A 115 -6.34 -14.12 -4.66
N ASP A 116 -6.56 -13.14 -5.53
CA ASP A 116 -6.17 -11.76 -5.33
C ASP A 116 -7.11 -11.08 -4.33
N LYS A 117 -6.56 -10.64 -3.19
CA LYS A 117 -7.33 -9.97 -2.13
C LYS A 117 -6.57 -8.81 -1.50
N LEU A 118 -7.29 -7.80 -1.01
CA LEU A 118 -6.78 -6.84 -0.03
C LEU A 118 -7.39 -7.13 1.33
N PHE A 119 -6.55 -7.07 2.36
CA PHE A 119 -6.95 -7.16 3.76
C PHE A 119 -6.87 -5.78 4.39
N ALA A 120 -7.85 -5.44 5.20
CA ALA A 120 -7.98 -4.11 5.75
C ALA A 120 -8.58 -4.07 7.16
N SER A 121 -8.39 -2.92 7.79
CA SER A 121 -9.05 -2.52 9.03
C SER A 121 -9.78 -1.19 8.85
N SER A 122 -10.97 -1.03 9.43
CA SER A 122 -11.74 0.22 9.37
C SER A 122 -12.15 0.78 10.72
N ASN A 123 -12.38 2.09 10.73
CA ASN A 123 -13.18 2.77 11.73
C ASN A 123 -14.15 3.71 11.02
N ALA A 124 -15.35 3.86 11.56
CA ALA A 124 -16.39 4.66 10.93
C ALA A 124 -17.29 5.34 11.95
N THR A 125 -18.00 6.37 11.49
CA THR A 125 -19.10 7.01 12.20
C THR A 125 -20.27 7.17 11.27
N ALA A 126 -21.50 6.95 11.77
CA ALA A 126 -22.72 7.19 11.02
C ALA A 126 -23.70 8.06 11.80
N SER A 127 -24.37 8.94 11.08
CA SER A 127 -25.33 9.92 11.62
C SER A 127 -26.70 9.74 10.96
N PHE A 128 -27.76 9.94 11.74
CA PHE A 128 -29.12 9.89 11.23
C PHE A 128 -29.52 11.24 10.62
N ASP A 129 -29.79 11.24 9.32
CA ASP A 129 -30.41 12.35 8.61
C ASP A 129 -31.92 12.08 8.53
N PHE A 130 -32.65 12.49 9.58
CA PHE A 130 -34.09 12.30 9.65
C PHE A 130 -34.88 13.03 8.54
N PRO A 131 -34.56 14.30 8.17
CA PRO A 131 -35.22 14.97 7.05
C PRO A 131 -35.14 14.18 5.74
N ASN A 132 -33.97 13.62 5.42
CA ASN A 132 -33.77 12.83 4.20
C ASN A 132 -34.03 11.34 4.38
N ARG A 133 -34.39 10.90 5.60
CA ARG A 133 -34.62 9.51 6.01
C ARG A 133 -33.47 8.59 5.61
N GLN A 134 -32.25 9.05 5.92
CA GLN A 134 -31.01 8.36 5.58
C GLN A 134 -30.13 8.16 6.81
N LEU A 135 -29.36 7.07 6.78
CA LEU A 135 -28.15 6.95 7.57
C LEU A 135 -26.99 7.40 6.68
N VAL A 136 -26.13 8.27 7.20
CA VAL A 136 -24.97 8.79 6.48
C VAL A 136 -23.72 8.41 7.25
N GLY A 137 -22.94 7.51 6.67
CA GLY A 137 -21.68 7.01 7.22
C GLY A 137 -20.46 7.64 6.59
N SER A 138 -19.38 7.73 7.34
CA SER A 138 -18.06 8.08 6.82
C SER A 138 -16.96 7.44 7.67
N GLY A 139 -15.79 7.25 7.08
CA GLY A 139 -14.67 6.68 7.80
C GLY A 139 -13.45 6.44 6.94
N THR A 140 -12.55 5.63 7.49
CA THR A 140 -11.29 5.28 6.86
C THR A 140 -11.08 3.77 6.91
N ILE A 141 -10.63 3.22 5.80
CA ILE A 141 -10.20 1.84 5.64
C ILE A 141 -8.68 1.86 5.43
N THR A 142 -7.94 1.18 6.29
CA THR A 142 -6.49 1.02 6.20
C THR A 142 -6.20 -0.35 5.62
N ILE A 143 -5.55 -0.41 4.46
CA ILE A 143 -5.07 -1.66 3.88
C ILE A 143 -3.85 -2.12 4.68
N THR A 144 -3.96 -3.31 5.27
CA THR A 144 -2.96 -3.92 6.16
C THR A 144 -2.21 -5.08 5.50
N GLY A 145 -2.67 -5.54 4.34
CA GLY A 145 -2.01 -6.58 3.57
C GLY A 145 -2.78 -6.97 2.32
N GLY A 146 -2.35 -8.05 1.70
CA GLY A 146 -3.07 -8.65 0.59
C GLY A 146 -2.55 -10.06 0.26
N ALA A 147 -3.26 -10.70 -0.66
CA ALA A 147 -2.94 -12.02 -1.21
C ALA A 147 -2.79 -11.95 -2.73
N GLY A 148 -2.19 -12.99 -3.32
CA GLY A 148 -1.94 -13.04 -4.76
C GLY A 148 -1.03 -11.90 -5.22
N LYS A 149 -1.42 -11.19 -6.27
CA LYS A 149 -0.66 -10.05 -6.81
C LYS A 149 -0.57 -8.87 -5.85
N PHE A 150 -1.42 -8.82 -4.82
CA PHE A 150 -1.47 -7.76 -3.80
C PHE A 150 -0.69 -8.12 -2.52
N SER A 151 0.15 -9.16 -2.56
CA SER A 151 0.94 -9.56 -1.39
C SER A 151 1.78 -8.39 -0.83
N GLY A 152 1.62 -8.13 0.46
CA GLY A 152 2.27 -7.02 1.15
C GLY A 152 1.70 -5.64 0.85
N ALA A 153 0.49 -5.55 0.30
CA ALA A 153 -0.15 -4.27 0.02
C ALA A 153 -0.40 -3.44 1.28
N THR A 154 -0.21 -2.13 1.18
CA THR A 154 -0.52 -1.15 2.24
C THR A 154 -1.16 0.09 1.64
N GLY A 155 -2.03 0.78 2.35
CA GLY A 155 -2.79 1.88 1.76
C GLY A 155 -3.88 2.42 2.67
N ILE A 156 -4.55 3.45 2.19
CA ILE A 156 -5.64 4.10 2.91
C ILE A 156 -6.73 4.48 1.90
N PHE A 157 -7.97 4.11 2.21
CA PHE A 157 -9.17 4.59 1.54
C PHE A 157 -10.00 5.39 2.52
N ASN A 158 -10.48 6.55 2.09
CA ASN A 158 -11.57 7.25 2.76
C ASN A 158 -12.88 6.81 2.12
N PHE A 159 -13.93 6.71 2.91
CA PHE A 159 -15.23 6.39 2.38
C PHE A 159 -16.33 7.23 2.98
N ASN A 160 -17.38 7.42 2.18
CA ASN A 160 -18.68 7.90 2.61
C ASN A 160 -19.74 6.92 2.14
N GLU A 161 -20.77 6.72 2.93
CA GLU A 161 -21.88 5.84 2.61
C GLU A 161 -23.23 6.47 2.96
N THR A 162 -24.25 6.03 2.24
CA THR A 162 -25.63 6.45 2.47
C THR A 162 -26.54 5.24 2.37
N GLU A 163 -27.30 4.97 3.43
CA GLU A 163 -28.33 3.94 3.49
C GLU A 163 -29.70 4.57 3.66
N SER A 164 -30.71 4.03 2.97
CA SER A 164 -32.09 4.47 3.16
C SER A 164 -32.70 3.81 4.40
N LEU A 165 -33.37 4.62 5.23
CA LEU A 165 -34.12 4.15 6.40
C LEU A 165 -35.57 3.74 6.05
N ASP A 166 -35.99 3.84 4.79
CA ASP A 166 -37.36 3.51 4.34
C ASP A 166 -37.58 1.98 4.16
N GLN A 167 -36.72 1.17 4.76
CA GLN A 167 -36.69 -0.28 4.57
C GLN A 167 -37.38 -1.00 5.72
N GLU A 168 -37.84 -2.24 5.48
CA GLU A 168 -38.41 -3.09 6.52
C GLU A 168 -37.42 -3.18 7.71
N PRO A 169 -37.86 -2.95 8.97
CA PRO A 169 -36.96 -2.86 10.13
C PRO A 169 -36.08 -4.08 10.36
N THR A 170 -36.46 -5.24 9.82
CA THR A 170 -35.73 -6.51 9.96
C THR A 170 -34.89 -6.85 8.73
N ALA A 171 -34.97 -6.08 7.65
CA ALA A 171 -34.17 -6.28 6.45
C ALA A 171 -32.79 -5.61 6.58
N PRO A 172 -31.75 -6.10 5.89
CA PRO A 172 -30.48 -5.40 5.81
C PRO A 172 -30.65 -4.01 5.18
N LEU A 173 -29.99 -3.01 5.75
CA LEU A 173 -29.95 -1.66 5.22
C LEU A 173 -29.18 -1.65 3.89
N LYS A 174 -29.85 -1.23 2.82
CA LYS A 174 -29.24 -1.07 1.50
C LYS A 174 -28.74 0.34 1.26
N GLY A 175 -27.55 0.46 0.72
CA GLY A 175 -26.90 1.74 0.47
C GLY A 175 -25.85 1.71 -0.63
N LYS A 176 -25.10 2.80 -0.72
CA LYS A 176 -23.92 2.94 -1.59
C LYS A 176 -22.75 3.44 -0.76
N ALA A 177 -21.61 2.78 -0.90
CA ALA A 177 -20.34 3.23 -0.31
C ALA A 177 -19.42 3.73 -1.43
N PHE A 178 -18.99 4.99 -1.32
CA PHE A 178 -18.03 5.64 -2.19
C PHE A 178 -16.68 5.60 -1.52
N LEU A 179 -15.73 4.89 -2.11
CA LEU A 179 -14.36 4.77 -1.60
C LEU A 179 -13.43 5.55 -2.51
N SER A 180 -12.47 6.26 -1.91
CA SER A 180 -11.43 7.01 -2.61
C SER A 180 -10.10 6.90 -1.88
N GLY A 181 -9.01 6.72 -2.63
CA GLY A 181 -7.68 6.64 -2.06
C GLY A 181 -6.69 5.88 -2.93
N SER A 182 -5.75 5.20 -2.30
CA SER A 182 -4.78 4.37 -3.02
C SER A 182 -4.13 3.33 -2.13
N PHE A 183 -3.56 2.32 -2.76
CA PHE A 183 -2.71 1.32 -2.10
C PHE A 183 -1.42 1.10 -2.88
N GLN A 184 -0.42 0.57 -2.19
CA GLN A 184 0.90 0.35 -2.71
C GLN A 184 1.26 -1.12 -2.58
N ILE A 185 1.91 -1.66 -3.62
CA ILE A 185 2.45 -3.02 -3.59
C ILE A 185 3.98 -2.91 -3.67
N PRO A 186 4.72 -3.54 -2.73
CA PRO A 186 6.17 -3.66 -2.83
C PRO A 186 6.59 -4.43 -4.08
N GLN A 187 7.47 -3.83 -4.87
CA GLN A 187 8.12 -4.48 -6.00
C GLN A 187 9.54 -4.90 -5.63
N LYS A 188 9.89 -6.14 -6.00
CA LYS A 188 11.25 -6.66 -5.85
C LYS A 188 12.13 -6.07 -6.94
N VAL A 189 12.99 -5.12 -6.58
CA VAL A 189 13.99 -4.57 -7.49
C VAL A 189 15.16 -5.57 -7.61
N PRO A 190 15.58 -5.95 -8.82
CA PRO A 190 16.79 -6.76 -8.99
C PRO A 190 18.01 -5.99 -8.47
N GLU A 191 18.75 -6.57 -7.52
CA GLU A 191 20.03 -6.01 -7.10
C GLU A 191 21.01 -6.03 -8.28
N PRO A 192 21.79 -4.95 -8.53
CA PRO A 192 22.82 -4.98 -9.55
C PRO A 192 23.83 -6.07 -9.19
N ARG A 193 23.87 -7.13 -9.99
CA ARG A 193 24.84 -8.21 -9.81
C ARG A 193 26.24 -7.61 -9.97
N THR A 194 27.02 -7.62 -8.88
CA THR A 194 28.40 -7.12 -8.78
C THR A 194 29.31 -7.57 -9.93
N LYS A 195 28.99 -8.70 -10.59
CA LYS A 195 29.71 -9.23 -11.74
C LYS A 195 29.79 -8.26 -12.94
N ALA A 196 28.76 -7.46 -13.22
CA ALA A 196 28.76 -6.54 -14.37
C ALA A 196 29.78 -5.39 -14.21
N MET A 197 30.03 -4.95 -12.97
CA MET A 197 30.94 -3.85 -12.68
C MET A 197 32.42 -4.26 -12.82
N ILE A 198 32.74 -5.53 -12.49
CA ILE A 198 34.12 -6.05 -12.56
C ILE A 198 34.58 -6.23 -14.03
N PHE A 199 33.70 -6.65 -14.94
CA PHE A 199 34.06 -6.81 -16.35
C PHE A 199 34.35 -5.47 -17.06
N GLY A 200 33.61 -4.41 -16.74
CA GLY A 200 33.85 -3.07 -17.33
C GLY A 200 35.21 -2.47 -16.95
N ILE A 201 35.65 -2.66 -15.70
CA ILE A 201 36.95 -2.17 -15.21
C ILE A 201 38.11 -2.96 -15.84
N CYS A 202 37.96 -4.28 -16.02
CA CYS A 202 39.00 -5.11 -16.64
C CYS A 202 39.24 -4.77 -18.12
N VAL A 203 38.19 -4.46 -18.89
CA VAL A 203 38.32 -4.11 -20.32
C VAL A 203 39.04 -2.76 -20.51
N ILE A 204 38.75 -1.77 -19.66
CA ILE A 204 39.43 -0.46 -19.69
C ILE A 204 40.89 -0.60 -19.27
N GLY A 205 41.18 -1.42 -18.25
CA GLY A 205 42.54 -1.67 -17.78
C GLY A 205 43.43 -2.35 -18.83
N ILE A 206 42.92 -3.37 -19.51
CA ILE A 206 43.67 -4.09 -20.57
C ILE A 206 43.91 -3.17 -21.77
N GLY A 207 42.92 -2.39 -22.20
CA GLY A 207 43.06 -1.46 -23.34
C GLY A 207 44.14 -0.38 -23.12
N LEU A 208 44.27 0.13 -21.89
CA LEU A 208 45.30 1.11 -21.53
C LEU A 208 46.70 0.49 -21.41
N MET A 209 46.81 -0.77 -21.00
CA MET A 209 48.10 -1.48 -20.96
C MET A 209 48.61 -1.83 -22.35
N SER A 210 47.73 -2.28 -23.26
CA SER A 210 48.09 -2.58 -24.64
C SER A 210 48.54 -1.34 -25.43
N ARG A 211 47.95 -0.17 -25.17
CA ARG A 211 48.41 1.10 -25.76
C ARG A 211 49.79 1.52 -25.24
N ARG A 212 50.13 1.24 -23.97
CA ARG A 212 51.47 1.52 -23.43
C ARG A 212 52.56 0.61 -23.98
N LEU A 213 52.23 -0.65 -24.29
CA LEU A 213 53.17 -1.60 -24.89
C LEU A 213 53.49 -1.25 -26.36
N ASN A 214 52.49 -0.87 -27.15
CA ASN A 214 52.71 -0.49 -28.56
C ASN A 214 53.52 0.81 -28.72
N PHE A 215 53.42 1.77 -27.78
CA PHE A 215 54.24 2.99 -27.81
C PHE A 215 55.69 2.76 -27.37
N LYS A 216 55.99 1.70 -26.61
CA LYS A 216 57.37 1.33 -26.24
C LYS A 216 58.13 0.63 -27.37
N LEU A 217 57.43 -0.07 -28.27
CA LEU A 217 58.03 -0.78 -29.40
C LEU A 217 58.29 0.10 -30.63
N LEU A 218 57.78 1.32 -30.67
CA LEU A 218 57.99 2.30 -31.75
C LEU A 218 59.01 3.39 -31.39
N GLY A 219 59.62 3.33 -30.21
CA GLY A 219 60.65 4.27 -29.74
C GLY A 219 62.09 3.74 -29.83
N GLU A 220 62.30 2.52 -30.33
CA GLU A 220 63.61 1.96 -30.64
C GLU A 220 63.65 1.54 -32.11
N LEU A 221 63.85 2.52 -33.00
CA LEU A 221 64.36 2.38 -34.37
C LEU A 221 65.14 3.64 -34.72
#